data_AF-A0A6N8FCY5-F1
#
_entry.id   AF-A0A6N8FCY5-F1
#
_cell.length_a   1.000
_cell.length_b   1.000
_cell.length_c   1.000
_cell.angle_alpha   90.00
_cell.angle_beta   90.00
_cell.angle_gamma   90.00
#
_symmetry.space_group_name_H-M   'P 1'
#
loop_
_entity.id
_entity.type
_entity.pdbx_description
1 polymer ?
#
loop_
_entity_poly.entity_id
_entity_poly.type
_entity_poly.pdbx_seq_one_letter_code
_entity_poly.pdbx_strand_id
1 'polypeptide(L)'
;MSKTSPSFNQKGFTLVELVLVVVILGILAIATSKFIIFGTEIYIQATDRQHVLSKSRFVVERLTRELRASVPNSVRVSADKSCINFIPIKASGAYRDDVDAVQPPMSPKVGKEIDIVSWSGTYDASDRFYIYPQSSRDIYLTDTQWASISSVAENPNTPNYRVTFTRDNTFPYSSPNKRFYTARTSVYYCLTNNTIYRYEQPSISGFFYTSNIVAAFGDIMAEGLTNELASEPPFNFRPGALYRNSVVNLYFEFAANLDENMFFNQEVHIPNVP
;
A
#
# COMPACT_ATOMS: atom_id res chain seq x y z
N MET A 1 -43.84 -82.57 -22.83
CA MET A 1 -42.66 -81.80 -23.31
C MET A 1 -41.93 -81.24 -22.10
N SER A 2 -40.87 -81.91 -21.65
CA SER A 2 -40.02 -81.49 -20.54
C SER A 2 -38.91 -80.59 -21.09
N LYS A 3 -38.85 -79.33 -20.62
CA LYS A 3 -37.74 -78.39 -20.92
C LYS A 3 -36.56 -78.78 -20.03
N THR A 4 -35.48 -79.26 -20.63
CA THR A 4 -34.16 -79.36 -19.98
C THR A 4 -33.55 -77.97 -19.90
N SER A 5 -33.32 -77.48 -18.68
CA SER A 5 -32.48 -76.30 -18.43
C SER A 5 -31.00 -76.68 -18.64
N PRO A 6 -30.19 -75.83 -19.28
CA PRO A 6 -28.76 -76.10 -19.43
C PRO A 6 -28.07 -75.92 -18.07
N SER A 7 -27.29 -76.92 -17.64
CA SER A 7 -26.40 -76.78 -16.49
C SER A 7 -25.21 -75.90 -16.88
N PHE A 8 -25.07 -74.76 -16.20
CA PHE A 8 -23.85 -73.98 -16.29
C PHE A 8 -22.75 -74.73 -15.53
N ASN A 9 -21.77 -75.27 -16.26
CA ASN A 9 -20.53 -75.78 -15.69
C ASN A 9 -19.82 -74.61 -14.99
N GLN A 10 -19.85 -74.59 -13.65
CA GLN A 10 -19.04 -73.66 -12.87
C GLN A 10 -17.58 -74.07 -13.02
N LYS A 11 -16.83 -73.36 -13.87
CA LYS A 11 -15.38 -73.49 -13.96
C LYS A 11 -14.77 -72.80 -12.75
N GLY A 12 -14.05 -73.55 -11.90
CA GLY A 12 -13.27 -73.00 -10.80
C GLY A 12 -12.05 -72.23 -11.30
N PHE A 13 -11.61 -71.23 -10.54
CA PHE A 13 -10.38 -70.47 -10.80
C PHE A 13 -9.14 -71.32 -10.52
N THR A 14 -8.11 -71.17 -11.36
CA THR A 14 -6.81 -71.81 -11.09
C THR A 14 -6.01 -70.97 -10.08
N LEU A 15 -5.14 -71.61 -9.30
CA LEU A 15 -4.27 -70.92 -8.35
C LEU A 15 -3.37 -69.88 -9.04
N VAL A 16 -2.89 -70.20 -10.26
CA VAL A 16 -2.06 -69.29 -11.07
C VAL A 16 -2.84 -68.03 -11.47
N GLU A 17 -4.11 -68.17 -11.82
CA GLU A 17 -4.98 -67.05 -12.20
C GLU A 17 -5.24 -66.11 -11.01
N LEU A 18 -5.49 -66.65 -9.82
CA LEU A 18 -5.66 -65.86 -8.60
C LEU A 18 -4.37 -65.11 -8.22
N VAL A 19 -3.21 -65.76 -8.31
CA VAL A 19 -1.91 -65.11 -8.04
C VAL A 19 -1.67 -63.96 -9.02
N LEU A 20 -1.91 -64.18 -10.32
CA LEU A 20 -1.73 -63.15 -11.35
C LEU A 20 -2.64 -61.94 -11.13
N VAL A 21 -3.90 -62.16 -10.73
CA VAL A 21 -4.84 -61.08 -10.40
C VAL A 21 -4.36 -60.26 -9.21
N VAL A 22 -3.92 -60.90 -8.12
CA VAL A 22 -3.42 -60.17 -6.94
C VAL A 22 -2.17 -59.35 -7.26
N VAL A 23 -1.26 -59.90 -8.08
CA VAL A 23 -0.05 -59.17 -8.50
C VAL A 23 -0.40 -57.95 -9.36
N ILE A 24 -1.28 -58.10 -10.36
CA ILE A 24 -1.70 -56.99 -11.23
C ILE A 24 -2.43 -55.93 -10.42
N LEU A 25 -3.34 -56.31 -9.53
CA LEU A 25 -4.05 -55.37 -8.65
C LEU A 25 -3.07 -54.62 -7.73
N GLY A 26 -2.04 -55.29 -7.21
CA GLY A 26 -1.00 -54.65 -6.42
C GLY A 26 -0.24 -53.58 -7.20
N ILE A 27 0.20 -53.89 -8.43
CA ILE A 27 0.92 -52.93 -9.29
C ILE A 27 0.02 -51.73 -9.62
N LEU A 28 -1.23 -51.98 -10.01
CA LEU A 28 -2.19 -50.93 -10.34
C LEU A 28 -2.51 -50.05 -9.13
N ALA A 29 -2.70 -50.62 -7.96
CA ALA A 29 -2.96 -49.88 -6.73
C ALA A 29 -1.79 -48.93 -6.39
N ILE A 30 -0.54 -49.40 -6.49
CA ILE A 30 0.64 -48.55 -6.25
C ILE A 30 0.71 -47.42 -7.27
N ALA A 31 0.51 -47.72 -8.55
CA ALA A 31 0.56 -46.73 -9.62
C ALA A 31 -0.52 -45.65 -9.46
N THR A 32 -1.77 -46.04 -9.17
CA THR A 32 -2.87 -45.08 -8.98
C THR A 32 -2.68 -44.26 -7.71
N SER A 33 -2.24 -44.86 -6.60
CA SER A 33 -1.92 -44.11 -5.38
C SER A 33 -0.83 -43.07 -5.61
N LYS A 34 0.25 -43.41 -6.32
CA LYS A 34 1.32 -42.46 -6.64
C LYS A 34 0.83 -41.31 -7.52
N PHE A 35 -0.01 -41.61 -8.51
CA PHE A 35 -0.60 -40.59 -9.37
C PHE A 35 -1.49 -39.62 -8.59
N ILE A 36 -2.32 -40.13 -7.66
CA ILE A 36 -3.17 -39.30 -6.81
C ILE A 36 -2.31 -38.39 -5.93
N ILE A 37 -1.29 -38.93 -5.24
CA ILE A 37 -0.39 -38.15 -4.38
C ILE A 37 0.28 -37.03 -5.18
N PHE A 38 0.87 -37.37 -6.32
CA PHE A 38 1.54 -36.41 -7.18
C PHE A 38 0.58 -35.31 -7.69
N GLY A 39 -0.63 -35.69 -8.10
CA GLY A 39 -1.65 -34.74 -8.53
C GLY A 39 -2.07 -33.79 -7.40
N THR A 40 -2.22 -34.30 -6.17
CA THR A 40 -2.55 -33.47 -5.01
C THR A 40 -1.40 -32.53 -4.61
N GLU A 41 -0.15 -32.98 -4.67
CA GLU A 41 1.03 -32.15 -4.36
C GLU A 41 1.15 -30.98 -5.32
N ILE A 42 1.01 -31.23 -6.63
CA ILE A 42 1.02 -30.16 -7.64
C ILE A 42 -0.10 -29.15 -7.37
N TYR A 43 -1.30 -29.64 -7.07
CA TYR A 43 -2.45 -28.77 -6.81
C TYR A 43 -2.21 -27.85 -5.59
N ILE A 44 -1.66 -28.40 -4.50
CA ILE A 44 -1.34 -27.64 -3.29
C ILE A 44 -0.27 -26.59 -3.59
N GLN A 45 0.85 -26.98 -4.20
CA GLN A 45 1.93 -26.05 -4.57
C GLN A 45 1.46 -24.91 -5.47
N ALA A 46 0.60 -25.22 -6.45
CA ALA A 46 0.02 -24.21 -7.34
C ALA A 46 -0.90 -23.24 -6.58
N THR A 47 -1.68 -23.76 -5.63
CA THR A 47 -2.60 -22.99 -4.80
C THR A 47 -1.85 -22.05 -3.85
N ASP A 48 -0.81 -22.55 -3.17
CA ASP A 48 0.01 -21.76 -2.25
C ASP A 48 0.72 -20.61 -2.98
N ARG A 49 1.31 -20.89 -4.15
CA ARG A 49 1.92 -19.87 -5.00
C ARG A 49 0.90 -18.80 -5.42
N GLN A 50 -0.32 -19.20 -5.77
CA GLN A 50 -1.38 -18.27 -6.16
C GLN A 50 -1.81 -17.39 -4.97
N HIS A 51 -1.88 -17.94 -3.76
CA HIS A 51 -2.18 -17.18 -2.55
C HIS A 51 -1.08 -16.15 -2.25
N VAL A 52 0.18 -16.54 -2.29
CA VAL A 52 1.32 -15.64 -2.08
C VAL A 52 1.30 -14.51 -3.11
N LEU A 53 1.21 -14.85 -4.40
CA LEU A 53 1.12 -13.88 -5.49
C LEU A 53 -0.02 -12.86 -5.30
N SER A 54 -1.20 -13.32 -4.86
CA SER A 54 -2.36 -12.46 -4.60
C SER A 54 -2.10 -11.49 -3.44
N LYS A 55 -1.59 -11.98 -2.31
CA LYS A 55 -1.24 -11.17 -1.14
C LYS A 55 -0.17 -10.12 -1.49
N SER A 56 0.88 -10.53 -2.20
CA SER A 56 1.97 -9.65 -2.62
C SER A 56 1.50 -8.54 -3.55
N ARG A 57 0.69 -8.87 -4.57
CA ARG A 57 0.11 -7.88 -5.48
C ARG A 57 -0.76 -6.88 -4.73
N PHE A 58 -1.62 -7.36 -3.83
CA PHE A 58 -2.49 -6.49 -3.05
C PHE A 58 -1.71 -5.43 -2.26
N VAL A 59 -0.67 -5.83 -1.51
CA VAL A 59 0.11 -4.88 -0.71
C VAL A 59 0.89 -3.90 -1.59
N VAL A 60 1.51 -4.38 -2.68
CA VAL A 60 2.26 -3.52 -3.62
C VAL A 60 1.33 -2.52 -4.30
N GLU A 61 0.20 -2.96 -4.85
CA GLU A 61 -0.74 -2.10 -5.56
C GLU A 61 -1.36 -1.06 -4.64
N ARG A 62 -1.80 -1.49 -3.45
CA ARG A 62 -2.40 -0.57 -2.49
C ARG A 62 -1.38 0.46 -2.00
N LEU A 63 -0.19 0.03 -1.56
CA LEU A 63 0.86 0.95 -1.11
C LEU A 63 1.28 1.91 -2.24
N THR A 64 1.42 1.41 -3.47
CA THR A 64 1.74 2.25 -4.63
C THR A 64 0.67 3.33 -4.86
N ARG A 65 -0.61 2.97 -4.75
CA ARG A 65 -1.72 3.91 -4.92
C ARG A 65 -1.73 4.96 -3.81
N GLU A 66 -1.53 4.56 -2.56
CA GLU A 66 -1.50 5.49 -1.42
C GLU A 66 -0.28 6.43 -1.49
N LEU A 67 0.90 5.93 -1.89
CA LEU A 67 2.11 6.74 -2.06
C LEU A 67 1.96 7.78 -3.18
N ARG A 68 1.35 7.41 -4.31
CA ARG A 68 1.09 8.36 -5.42
C ARG A 68 0.13 9.48 -5.03
N ALA A 69 -0.74 9.24 -4.05
CA ALA A 69 -1.68 10.21 -3.51
C ALA A 69 -1.15 10.88 -2.22
N SER A 70 0.17 10.94 -2.02
CA SER A 70 0.77 11.60 -0.86
C SER A 70 1.10 13.07 -1.13
N VAL A 71 1.09 13.88 -0.07
CA VAL A 71 1.56 15.27 -0.12
C VAL A 71 3.03 15.26 -0.56
N PRO A 72 3.41 16.08 -1.56
CA PRO A 72 4.79 16.15 -2.02
C PRO A 72 5.77 16.35 -0.86
N ASN A 73 6.91 15.67 -0.91
CA ASN A 73 7.98 15.71 0.11
C ASN A 73 7.57 15.21 1.52
N SER A 74 6.39 14.59 1.68
CA SER A 74 5.97 14.00 2.97
C SER A 74 6.58 12.63 3.26
N VAL A 75 7.07 11.91 2.25
CA VAL A 75 7.59 10.56 2.46
C VAL A 75 8.86 10.57 3.33
N ARG A 76 8.88 9.69 4.31
CA ARG A 76 10.03 9.40 5.17
C ARG A 76 10.12 7.90 5.42
N VAL A 77 11.34 7.39 5.57
CA VAL A 77 11.63 5.97 5.85
C VAL A 77 12.43 5.90 7.15
N SER A 78 12.21 4.85 7.95
CA SER A 78 12.95 4.63 9.19
C SER A 78 14.43 4.34 8.92
N ALA A 79 15.28 4.51 9.94
CA ALA A 79 16.73 4.31 9.78
C ALA A 79 17.10 2.87 9.37
N ASP A 80 16.37 1.89 9.89
CA ASP A 80 16.47 0.46 9.57
C ASP A 80 15.68 0.07 8.29
N LYS A 81 15.00 1.04 7.66
CA LYS A 81 14.21 0.86 6.43
C LYS A 81 13.08 -0.17 6.53
N SER A 82 12.72 -0.58 7.73
CA SER A 82 11.59 -1.48 7.99
C SER A 82 10.24 -0.78 7.88
N CYS A 83 10.21 0.55 7.95
CA CYS A 83 9.00 1.35 7.93
C CYS A 83 9.07 2.51 6.92
N ILE A 84 7.95 2.77 6.27
CA ILE A 84 7.71 3.98 5.47
C ILE A 84 6.51 4.73 6.05
N ASN A 85 6.61 6.06 6.10
CA ASN A 85 5.53 6.95 6.49
C ASN A 85 5.35 8.08 5.49
N PHE A 86 4.11 8.46 5.25
CA PHE A 86 3.74 9.55 4.36
C PHE A 86 2.39 10.14 4.77
N ILE A 87 2.04 11.26 4.16
CA ILE A 87 0.79 11.97 4.45
C ILE A 87 -0.09 11.90 3.20
N PRO A 88 -1.24 11.22 3.26
CA PRO A 88 -2.20 11.25 2.15
C PRO A 88 -2.76 12.65 1.92
N ILE A 89 -2.96 13.01 0.65
CA ILE A 89 -3.69 14.21 0.27
C ILE A 89 -5.17 13.97 0.59
N LYS A 90 -5.75 14.86 1.40
CA LYS A 90 -7.18 14.86 1.69
C LYS A 90 -7.96 15.68 0.66
N ALA A 91 -7.50 16.89 0.38
CA ALA A 91 -8.03 17.74 -0.67
C ALA A 91 -6.89 18.50 -1.38
N SER A 92 -7.14 18.95 -2.60
CA SER A 92 -6.16 19.71 -3.38
C SER A 92 -6.85 20.66 -4.36
N GLY A 93 -6.09 21.65 -4.81
CA GLY A 93 -6.58 22.67 -5.72
C GLY A 93 -5.50 23.68 -6.10
N ALA A 94 -5.95 24.80 -6.65
CA ALA A 94 -5.12 25.98 -6.86
C ALA A 94 -5.61 27.16 -6.01
N TYR A 95 -4.70 27.96 -5.45
CA TYR A 95 -5.06 29.25 -4.87
C TYR A 95 -5.17 30.32 -5.94
N ARG A 96 -6.01 31.32 -5.67
CA ARG A 96 -6.23 32.46 -6.57
C ARG A 96 -5.21 33.56 -6.32
N ASP A 97 -4.74 34.17 -7.39
CA ASP A 97 -3.81 35.30 -7.36
C ASP A 97 -4.30 36.51 -8.18
N ASP A 98 -5.53 36.45 -8.68
CA ASP A 98 -6.17 37.57 -9.37
C ASP A 98 -6.53 38.72 -8.41
N VAL A 99 -6.84 39.89 -8.97
CA VAL A 99 -7.01 41.15 -8.22
C VAL A 99 -8.21 41.12 -7.27
N ASP A 100 -9.23 40.33 -7.59
CA ASP A 100 -10.47 40.25 -6.81
C ASP A 100 -10.41 39.18 -5.70
N ALA A 101 -9.31 38.42 -5.65
CA ALA A 101 -9.13 37.31 -4.71
C ALA A 101 -8.33 37.71 -3.49
N VAL A 102 -8.63 37.07 -2.35
CA VAL A 102 -7.74 37.08 -1.19
C VAL A 102 -6.56 36.16 -1.47
N GLN A 103 -5.45 36.77 -1.88
CA GLN A 103 -4.19 36.07 -2.14
C GLN A 103 -3.63 35.43 -0.87
N PRO A 104 -2.89 34.31 -0.97
CA PRO A 104 -2.23 33.71 0.18
C PRO A 104 -1.35 34.71 0.93
N PRO A 105 -1.30 34.65 2.26
CA PRO A 105 -0.37 35.45 3.05
C PRO A 105 1.06 34.93 2.84
N MET A 106 1.77 35.48 1.86
CA MET A 106 3.16 35.13 1.55
C MET A 106 4.13 36.06 2.28
N SER A 107 5.21 35.52 2.85
CA SER A 107 6.19 36.30 3.62
C SER A 107 6.72 37.50 2.80
N PRO A 108 6.77 38.72 3.38
CA PRO A 108 6.56 39.07 4.78
C PRO A 108 5.10 39.37 5.19
N LYS A 109 4.11 39.21 4.28
CA LYS A 109 2.69 39.43 4.58
C LYS A 109 2.16 38.33 5.51
N VAL A 110 1.32 38.75 6.44
CA VAL A 110 0.63 37.88 7.40
C VAL A 110 -0.88 38.00 7.17
N GLY A 111 -1.60 36.91 7.31
CA GLY A 111 -3.05 36.90 7.22
C GLY A 111 -3.66 35.55 7.58
N LYS A 112 -4.99 35.50 7.60
CA LYS A 112 -5.77 34.31 7.96
C LYS A 112 -6.61 33.75 6.84
N GLU A 113 -6.66 34.40 5.69
CA GLU A 113 -7.60 34.04 4.64
C GLU A 113 -6.89 33.82 3.31
N ILE A 114 -7.47 32.93 2.50
CA ILE A 114 -7.04 32.66 1.14
C ILE A 114 -8.26 32.21 0.32
N ASP A 115 -8.36 32.70 -0.92
CA ASP A 115 -9.33 32.21 -1.89
C ASP A 115 -8.71 31.11 -2.75
N ILE A 116 -9.45 30.01 -2.92
CA ILE A 116 -9.00 28.79 -3.61
C ILE A 116 -10.02 28.31 -4.63
N VAL A 117 -9.54 27.52 -5.59
CA VAL A 117 -10.30 26.70 -6.51
C VAL A 117 -10.04 25.24 -6.17
N SER A 118 -11.08 24.54 -5.70
CA SER A 118 -11.01 23.13 -5.33
C SER A 118 -11.00 22.23 -6.56
N TRP A 119 -10.16 21.19 -6.56
CA TRP A 119 -10.17 20.14 -7.59
C TRP A 119 -10.72 18.82 -7.07
N SER A 120 -10.43 18.49 -5.81
CA SER A 120 -10.82 17.22 -5.21
C SER A 120 -10.85 17.30 -3.69
N GLY A 121 -11.67 16.45 -3.07
CA GLY A 121 -11.69 16.25 -1.62
C GLY A 121 -12.61 17.21 -0.88
N THR A 122 -12.57 17.11 0.45
CA THR A 122 -13.34 17.94 1.38
C THR A 122 -12.43 18.63 2.37
N TYR A 123 -12.89 19.77 2.88
CA TYR A 123 -12.17 20.59 3.83
C TYR A 123 -12.88 20.57 5.17
N ASP A 124 -12.20 20.12 6.21
CA ASP A 124 -12.72 20.16 7.58
C ASP A 124 -11.86 21.09 8.44
N ALA A 125 -12.45 21.55 9.54
CA ALA A 125 -11.68 22.23 10.59
C ALA A 125 -10.54 21.33 11.09
N SER A 126 -9.41 21.96 11.42
CA SER A 126 -8.14 21.32 11.83
C SER A 126 -7.38 20.55 10.75
N ASP A 127 -7.83 20.56 9.49
CA ASP A 127 -6.99 20.10 8.39
C ASP A 127 -5.77 21.01 8.26
N ARG A 128 -4.60 20.41 7.99
CA ARG A 128 -3.40 21.17 7.65
C ARG A 128 -3.42 21.56 6.19
N PHE A 129 -3.15 22.82 5.91
CA PHE A 129 -3.07 23.43 4.60
C PHE A 129 -1.60 23.71 4.26
N TYR A 130 -1.12 23.16 3.15
CA TYR A 130 0.25 23.27 2.69
C TYR A 130 0.31 24.01 1.36
N ILE A 131 1.25 24.95 1.27
CA ILE A 131 1.69 25.54 0.02
C ILE A 131 3.16 25.20 -0.15
N TYR A 132 3.47 24.54 -1.27
CA TYR A 132 4.81 24.26 -1.76
C TYR A 132 5.84 23.81 -0.69
N PRO A 133 5.58 22.73 0.07
CA PRO A 133 6.55 22.20 1.03
C PRO A 133 7.81 21.71 0.31
N GLN A 134 8.99 22.19 0.71
CA GLN A 134 10.27 21.85 0.07
C GLN A 134 10.91 20.61 0.68
N SER A 135 10.56 20.28 1.92
CA SER A 135 11.15 19.17 2.66
C SER A 135 10.12 18.48 3.57
N SER A 136 10.49 17.34 4.15
CA SER A 136 9.63 16.69 5.15
C SER A 136 9.52 17.51 6.45
N ARG A 137 10.53 18.32 6.78
CA ARG A 137 10.51 19.15 8.01
C ARG A 137 9.39 20.19 7.98
N ASP A 138 9.16 20.76 6.81
CA ASP A 138 8.09 21.71 6.49
C ASP A 138 6.70 21.17 6.78
N ILE A 139 6.57 19.85 6.74
CA ILE A 139 5.30 19.14 6.84
C ILE A 139 5.07 18.68 8.29
N TYR A 140 6.11 18.11 8.91
CA TYR A 140 5.98 17.44 10.20
C TYR A 140 6.36 18.30 11.42
N LEU A 141 7.24 19.29 11.26
CA LEU A 141 7.89 19.99 12.38
C LEU A 141 7.61 21.49 12.41
N THR A 142 7.64 22.16 11.26
CA THR A 142 7.61 23.63 11.18
C THR A 142 6.17 24.15 11.22
N ASP A 143 5.84 25.07 12.12
CA ASP A 143 4.48 25.57 12.31
C ASP A 143 4.13 26.80 11.44
N THR A 144 5.12 27.38 10.77
CA THR A 144 4.95 28.51 9.83
C THR A 144 4.74 28.06 8.38
N GLN A 145 5.09 26.82 8.04
CA GLN A 145 5.09 26.30 6.67
C GLN A 145 3.76 25.63 6.27
N TRP A 146 2.86 25.47 7.25
CA TRP A 146 1.49 25.02 7.08
C TRP A 146 0.55 25.81 7.97
N ALA A 147 -0.72 25.90 7.57
CA ALA A 147 -1.76 26.54 8.36
C ALA A 147 -2.84 25.53 8.76
N SER A 148 -3.48 25.72 9.91
CA SER A 148 -4.67 24.93 10.28
C SER A 148 -5.92 25.61 9.77
N ILE A 149 -6.80 24.86 9.10
CA ILE A 149 -8.10 25.36 8.66
C ILE A 149 -9.02 25.55 9.86
N SER A 150 -9.67 26.71 9.95
CA SER A 150 -10.74 27.00 10.91
C SER A 150 -12.11 26.74 10.30
N SER A 151 -12.33 27.30 9.11
CA SER A 151 -13.58 27.18 8.37
C SER A 151 -13.33 27.34 6.88
N VAL A 152 -14.24 26.81 6.07
CA VAL A 152 -14.26 26.98 4.62
C VAL A 152 -15.67 27.36 4.20
N ALA A 153 -15.79 28.40 3.39
CA ALA A 153 -17.06 28.88 2.87
C ALA A 153 -16.98 29.02 1.34
N GLU A 154 -18.07 28.76 0.64
CA GLU A 154 -18.15 29.01 -0.81
C GLU A 154 -18.00 30.51 -1.09
N ASN A 155 -17.21 30.83 -2.12
CA ASN A 155 -16.94 32.22 -2.47
C ASN A 155 -16.51 32.38 -3.94
N PRO A 156 -17.40 32.80 -4.87
CA PRO A 156 -18.84 33.03 -4.67
C PRO A 156 -19.64 31.73 -4.65
N ASN A 157 -19.25 30.73 -5.46
CA ASN A 157 -19.90 29.43 -5.62
C ASN A 157 -18.83 28.35 -5.82
N THR A 158 -19.19 27.09 -5.55
CA THR A 158 -18.40 25.90 -5.95
C THR A 158 -17.94 25.96 -7.42
N PRO A 159 -16.66 25.67 -7.75
CA PRO A 159 -15.60 25.10 -6.90
C PRO A 159 -14.72 26.15 -6.19
N ASN A 160 -15.15 27.40 -6.08
CA ASN A 160 -14.40 28.45 -5.42
C ASN A 160 -14.76 28.56 -3.94
N TYR A 161 -13.75 28.63 -3.08
CA TYR A 161 -13.92 28.72 -1.63
C TYR A 161 -13.00 29.76 -1.03
N ARG A 162 -13.46 30.39 0.05
CA ARG A 162 -12.62 31.11 1.01
C ARG A 162 -12.27 30.18 2.16
N VAL A 163 -10.97 29.98 2.37
CA VAL A 163 -10.44 29.24 3.51
C VAL A 163 -9.96 30.23 4.54
N THR A 164 -10.44 30.08 5.79
CA THR A 164 -9.98 30.86 6.93
C THR A 164 -9.17 29.97 7.86
N PHE A 165 -7.99 30.43 8.27
CA PHE A 165 -7.06 29.74 9.15
C PHE A 165 -7.31 30.07 10.62
N THR A 166 -6.98 29.13 11.51
CA THR A 166 -7.19 29.28 12.97
C THR A 166 -6.35 30.41 13.57
N ARG A 167 -5.23 30.76 12.94
CA ARG A 167 -4.32 31.82 13.37
C ARG A 167 -3.75 32.57 12.18
N ASP A 168 -3.13 33.70 12.46
CA ASP A 168 -2.32 34.42 11.49
C ASP A 168 -1.18 33.52 11.01
N ASN A 169 -1.06 33.39 9.69
CA ASN A 169 -0.04 32.57 9.06
C ASN A 169 0.72 33.37 7.99
N THR A 170 1.92 32.92 7.67
CA THR A 170 2.70 33.43 6.55
C THR A 170 3.45 32.28 5.87
N PHE A 171 3.18 32.06 4.59
CA PHE A 171 3.85 31.03 3.81
C PHE A 171 5.15 31.61 3.22
N PRO A 172 6.31 30.97 3.43
CA PRO A 172 7.58 31.52 2.95
C PRO A 172 7.83 31.29 1.45
N TYR A 173 7.10 30.36 0.82
CA TYR A 173 7.28 30.02 -0.60
C TYR A 173 5.94 29.99 -1.34
N SER A 174 5.93 30.57 -2.54
CA SER A 174 4.81 30.47 -3.48
C SER A 174 4.97 29.24 -4.37
N SER A 175 3.85 28.56 -4.66
CA SER A 175 3.82 27.49 -5.67
C SER A 175 3.91 28.09 -7.07
N PRO A 176 4.85 27.63 -7.93
CA PRO A 176 4.90 28.04 -9.34
C PRO A 176 3.61 27.76 -10.11
N ASN A 177 2.91 26.66 -9.81
CA ASN A 177 1.63 26.32 -10.43
C ASN A 177 0.42 26.71 -9.55
N LYS A 178 0.64 27.54 -8.54
CA LYS A 178 -0.39 28.03 -7.60
C LYS A 178 -1.13 26.92 -6.86
N ARG A 179 -0.49 25.77 -6.63
CA ARG A 179 -1.10 24.59 -6.00
C ARG A 179 -1.08 24.66 -4.48
N PHE A 180 -2.08 24.03 -3.88
CA PHE A 180 -2.09 23.72 -2.46
C PHE A 180 -2.55 22.29 -2.22
N TYR A 181 -2.24 21.78 -1.02
CA TYR A 181 -2.66 20.47 -0.55
C TYR A 181 -3.19 20.57 0.87
N THR A 182 -4.21 19.80 1.19
CA THR A 182 -4.66 19.61 2.57
C THR A 182 -4.44 18.19 3.03
N ALA A 183 -4.17 18.01 4.33
CA ALA A 183 -4.07 16.71 4.93
C ALA A 183 -4.40 16.71 6.41
N ARG A 184 -4.75 15.52 6.92
CA ARG A 184 -5.14 15.33 8.33
C ARG A 184 -4.50 14.11 8.97
N THR A 185 -4.31 13.05 8.20
CA THR A 185 -3.82 11.76 8.69
C THR A 185 -2.37 11.52 8.27
N SER A 186 -1.74 10.56 8.94
CA SER A 186 -0.41 10.05 8.63
C SER A 186 -0.49 8.54 8.49
N VAL A 187 0.02 7.99 7.38
CA VAL A 187 -0.07 6.57 7.07
C VAL A 187 1.31 5.93 7.18
N TYR A 188 1.38 4.82 7.92
CA TYR A 188 2.59 4.03 8.12
C TYR A 188 2.40 2.66 7.50
N TYR A 189 3.46 2.18 6.84
CA TYR A 189 3.61 0.77 6.50
C TYR A 189 4.91 0.27 7.14
N CYS A 190 4.84 -0.82 7.87
CA CYS A 190 6.00 -1.39 8.55
C CYS A 190 6.04 -2.90 8.40
N LEU A 191 7.24 -3.43 8.11
CA LEU A 191 7.55 -4.85 8.19
C LEU A 191 8.00 -5.18 9.63
N THR A 192 7.28 -6.10 10.27
CA THR A 192 7.58 -6.63 11.59
C THR A 192 7.28 -8.12 11.61
N ASN A 193 8.22 -8.96 12.06
CA ASN A 193 8.00 -10.42 12.20
C ASN A 193 7.39 -11.08 10.95
N ASN A 194 8.01 -10.85 9.78
CA ASN A 194 7.56 -11.41 8.49
C ASN A 194 6.17 -10.95 8.01
N THR A 195 5.60 -9.93 8.65
CA THR A 195 4.27 -9.40 8.35
C THR A 195 4.36 -7.90 8.12
N ILE A 196 3.69 -7.42 7.07
CA ILE A 196 3.59 -6.00 6.78
C ILE A 196 2.26 -5.45 7.28
N TYR A 197 2.35 -4.40 8.11
CA TYR A 197 1.22 -3.74 8.75
C TYR A 197 1.00 -2.36 8.15
N ARG A 198 -0.26 -1.94 8.03
CA ARG A 198 -0.67 -0.57 7.71
C ARG A 198 -1.31 0.07 8.93
N TYR A 199 -0.84 1.25 9.33
CA TYR A 199 -1.47 2.03 10.40
C TYR A 199 -1.76 3.45 9.94
N GLU A 200 -2.98 3.93 10.17
CA GLU A 200 -3.39 5.29 9.87
C GLU A 200 -3.67 6.06 11.15
N GLN A 201 -2.86 7.07 11.41
CA GLN A 201 -2.97 7.94 12.56
C GLN A 201 -3.80 9.19 12.18
N PRO A 202 -4.86 9.55 12.93
CA PRO A 202 -5.69 10.73 12.67
C PRO A 202 -5.02 12.04 13.11
N SER A 203 -3.68 12.09 13.04
CA SER A 203 -2.88 13.27 13.30
C SER A 203 -1.57 13.20 12.54
N ILE A 204 -1.02 14.38 12.24
CA ILE A 204 0.31 14.53 11.64
C ILE A 204 1.27 14.96 12.75
N SER A 205 2.30 14.16 13.02
CA SER A 205 3.28 14.43 14.07
C SER A 205 4.71 14.29 13.57
N GLY A 206 5.63 15.04 14.18
CA GLY A 206 7.07 14.88 13.98
C GLY A 206 7.61 13.52 14.40
N PHE A 207 6.91 12.80 15.27
CA PHE A 207 7.34 11.51 15.76
C PHE A 207 7.25 10.45 14.67
N PHE A 208 8.25 9.57 14.60
CA PHE A 208 8.25 8.43 13.68
C PHE A 208 7.94 7.16 14.50
N TYR A 209 6.78 6.55 14.28
CA TYR A 209 6.42 5.31 14.97
C TYR A 209 7.30 4.14 14.52
N THR A 210 7.80 3.38 15.49
CA THR A 210 8.58 2.16 15.25
C THR A 210 7.68 1.04 14.73
N SER A 211 8.28 0.06 14.06
CA SER A 211 7.63 -1.13 13.51
C SER A 211 6.74 -1.87 14.53
N ASN A 212 7.15 -1.97 15.80
CA ASN A 212 6.37 -2.58 16.88
C ASN A 212 5.08 -1.83 17.22
N ILE A 213 5.09 -0.49 17.18
CA ILE A 213 3.90 0.33 17.46
C ILE A 213 2.92 0.21 16.28
N VAL A 214 3.45 0.27 15.06
CA VAL A 214 2.63 0.09 13.86
C VAL A 214 2.01 -1.30 13.82
N ALA A 215 2.72 -2.35 14.25
CA ALA A 215 2.17 -3.70 14.36
C ALA A 215 1.10 -3.84 15.47
N ALA A 216 1.21 -3.06 16.56
CA ALA A 216 0.27 -3.13 17.67
C ALA A 216 -1.09 -2.45 17.37
N PHE A 217 -1.11 -1.42 16.54
CA PHE A 217 -2.31 -0.63 16.22
C PHE A 217 -2.77 -0.71 14.76
N GLY A 218 -1.96 -1.31 13.89
CA GLY A 218 -2.21 -1.40 12.46
C GLY A 218 -2.89 -2.69 12.02
N ASP A 219 -3.38 -2.67 10.79
CA ASP A 219 -3.98 -3.81 10.12
C ASP A 219 -2.93 -4.63 9.36
N ILE A 220 -3.09 -5.96 9.34
CA ILE A 220 -2.23 -6.85 8.57
C ILE A 220 -2.55 -6.67 7.07
N MET A 221 -1.52 -6.40 6.28
CA MET A 221 -1.62 -6.24 4.83
C MET A 221 -1.16 -7.49 4.08
N ALA A 222 -0.08 -8.12 4.53
CA ALA A 222 0.40 -9.40 4.03
C ALA A 222 1.32 -10.06 5.07
N GLU A 223 1.44 -11.39 4.98
CA GLU A 223 2.27 -12.23 5.85
C GLU A 223 3.22 -13.08 5.00
N GLY A 224 4.26 -13.63 5.63
CA GLY A 224 5.21 -14.53 4.98
C GLY A 224 6.31 -13.82 4.19
N LEU A 225 6.62 -12.56 4.55
CA LEU A 225 7.73 -11.83 3.95
C LEU A 225 9.06 -12.33 4.51
N THR A 226 10.07 -12.51 3.68
CA THR A 226 11.41 -13.04 4.06
C THR A 226 12.54 -12.03 3.94
N ASN A 227 12.20 -10.76 3.68
CA ASN A 227 13.16 -9.67 3.54
C ASN A 227 14.22 -9.65 4.66
N GLU A 228 15.49 -9.63 4.28
CA GLU A 228 16.60 -9.34 5.17
C GLU A 228 16.83 -7.82 5.21
N LEU A 229 16.54 -7.16 6.35
CA LEU A 229 16.57 -5.70 6.44
C LEU A 229 17.96 -5.10 6.15
N ALA A 230 19.04 -5.85 6.42
CA ALA A 230 20.40 -5.39 6.20
C ALA A 230 20.79 -5.30 4.71
N SER A 231 20.36 -6.26 3.89
CA SER A 231 20.71 -6.36 2.46
C SER A 231 19.57 -5.96 1.53
N GLU A 232 18.35 -6.35 1.88
CA GLU A 232 17.15 -6.30 1.04
C GLU A 232 15.96 -5.67 1.80
N PRO A 233 16.11 -4.42 2.28
CA PRO A 233 15.08 -3.75 3.04
C PRO A 233 13.84 -3.48 2.18
N PRO A 234 12.63 -3.51 2.79
CA PRO A 234 11.39 -3.34 2.06
C PRO A 234 11.20 -1.96 1.43
N PHE A 235 11.81 -0.94 2.04
CA PHE A 235 11.63 0.45 1.64
C PHE A 235 12.96 1.13 1.38
N ASN A 236 13.12 1.67 0.16
CA ASN A 236 14.23 2.54 -0.15
C ASN A 236 13.71 3.84 -0.76
N PHE A 237 13.87 4.93 -0.01
CA PHE A 237 13.41 6.24 -0.44
C PHE A 237 14.57 7.09 -0.93
N ARG A 238 14.43 7.60 -2.15
CA ARG A 238 15.31 8.61 -2.73
C ARG A 238 14.55 9.93 -2.77
N PRO A 239 14.95 10.94 -1.98
CA PRO A 239 14.25 12.21 -1.97
C PRO A 239 14.28 12.87 -3.35
N GLY A 240 13.21 13.60 -3.64
CA GLY A 240 13.11 14.43 -4.82
C GLY A 240 14.06 15.62 -4.74
N ALA A 241 14.26 16.28 -5.87
CA ALA A 241 14.84 17.62 -5.93
C ALA A 241 13.80 18.58 -6.53
N LEU A 242 14.07 19.88 -6.54
CA LEU A 242 13.13 20.90 -7.07
C LEU A 242 12.54 20.57 -8.46
N TYR A 243 13.30 19.86 -9.31
CA TYR A 243 12.87 19.46 -10.66
C TYR A 243 12.80 17.94 -10.87
N ARG A 244 12.97 17.13 -9.80
CA ARG A 244 12.95 15.66 -9.90
C ARG A 244 11.95 15.09 -8.92
N ASN A 245 11.04 14.25 -9.42
CA ASN A 245 10.13 13.45 -8.60
C ASN A 245 10.90 12.66 -7.55
N SER A 246 10.31 12.51 -6.37
CA SER A 246 10.83 11.57 -5.39
C SER A 246 10.48 10.15 -5.82
N VAL A 247 11.33 9.19 -5.44
CA VAL A 247 11.16 7.80 -5.84
C VAL A 247 11.24 6.93 -4.60
N VAL A 248 10.23 6.09 -4.42
CA VAL A 248 10.23 5.00 -3.44
C VAL A 248 10.40 3.70 -4.22
N ASN A 249 11.46 2.96 -3.91
CA ASN A 249 11.60 1.59 -4.35
C ASN A 249 11.03 0.68 -3.26
N LEU A 250 10.06 -0.16 -3.66
CA LEU A 250 9.43 -1.18 -2.84
C LEU A 250 10.02 -2.53 -3.23
N TYR A 251 10.62 -3.22 -2.27
CA TYR A 251 11.19 -4.55 -2.48
C TYR A 251 10.58 -5.54 -1.48
N PHE A 252 9.66 -6.39 -1.89
CA PHE A 252 9.06 -7.40 -1.00
C PHE A 252 9.42 -8.79 -1.46
N GLU A 253 10.01 -9.57 -0.58
CA GLU A 253 10.31 -10.97 -0.80
C GLU A 253 9.38 -11.83 0.04
N PHE A 254 8.82 -12.88 -0.54
CA PHE A 254 7.89 -13.81 0.10
C PHE A 254 8.38 -15.25 -0.07
N ALA A 255 8.21 -16.07 0.96
CA ALA A 255 8.34 -17.52 0.84
C ALA A 255 7.14 -18.06 0.03
N ALA A 256 7.39 -18.52 -1.20
CA ALA A 256 6.33 -19.09 -2.04
C ALA A 256 6.12 -20.59 -1.78
N ASN A 257 7.22 -21.31 -1.51
CA ASN A 257 7.27 -22.72 -1.14
C ASN A 257 8.50 -22.98 -0.27
N LEU A 258 8.67 -24.21 0.22
CA LEU A 258 9.80 -24.62 1.10
C LEU A 258 11.20 -24.26 0.56
N ASP A 259 11.38 -24.17 -0.77
CA ASP A 259 12.67 -23.91 -1.41
C ASP A 259 12.62 -22.79 -2.49
N GLU A 260 11.54 -22.00 -2.55
CA GLU A 260 11.41 -20.93 -3.55
C GLU A 260 10.92 -19.62 -2.93
N ASN A 261 11.69 -18.55 -3.14
CA ASN A 261 11.29 -17.19 -2.81
C ASN A 261 10.76 -16.48 -4.06
N MET A 262 9.72 -15.67 -3.87
CA MET A 262 9.19 -14.76 -4.88
C MET A 262 9.43 -13.32 -4.41
N PHE A 263 10.05 -12.51 -5.27
CA PHE A 263 10.28 -11.10 -4.97
C PHE A 263 9.48 -10.17 -5.90
N PHE A 264 9.14 -9.00 -5.37
CA PHE A 264 8.50 -7.91 -6.07
C PHE A 264 9.37 -6.67 -5.91
N ASN A 265 9.77 -6.08 -7.02
CA ASN A 265 10.54 -4.85 -7.04
C ASN A 265 9.77 -3.80 -7.86
N GLN A 266 9.25 -2.77 -7.19
CA GLN A 266 8.43 -1.73 -7.81
C GLN A 266 8.97 -0.35 -7.46
N GLU A 267 9.25 0.45 -8.49
CA GLU A 267 9.54 1.87 -8.31
C GLU A 267 8.23 2.68 -8.37
N VAL A 268 8.03 3.51 -7.36
CA VAL A 268 6.89 4.42 -7.24
C VAL A 268 7.43 5.85 -7.33
N HIS A 269 7.11 6.50 -8.45
CA HIS A 269 7.37 7.93 -8.62
C HIS A 269 6.26 8.72 -7.95
N ILE A 270 6.65 9.62 -7.06
CA ILE A 270 5.75 10.55 -6.39
C ILE A 270 5.99 11.91 -7.04
N PRO A 271 5.00 12.46 -7.75
CA PRO A 271 5.14 13.73 -8.44
C PRO A 271 5.53 14.83 -7.44
N ASN A 272 6.73 15.38 -7.60
CA ASN A 272 7.06 16.65 -6.97
C ASN A 272 6.60 17.70 -7.96
N VAL A 273 5.33 18.10 -7.89
CA VAL A 273 4.77 19.14 -8.76
C VAL A 273 4.69 20.43 -7.93
N PRO A 274 5.69 21.33 -8.09
CA PRO A 274 5.68 22.65 -7.47
C PRO A 274 4.37 23.39 -7.61
#